data_AF-Q7TSX2-F1
#
_entry.id   AF-Q7TSX2-F1
#
_cell.length_a   1.000
_cell.length_b   1.000
_cell.length_c   1.000
_cell.angle_alpha   90.00
_cell.angle_beta   90.00
_cell.angle_gamma   90.00
#
_symmetry.space_group_name_H-M   'P 1'
#
loop_
_entity.id
_entity.type
_entity.pdbx_description
1 polymer ?
#
loop_
_entity_poly.entity_id
_entity_poly.type
_entity_poly.pdbx_seq_one_letter_code
_entity_poly.pdbx_strand_id
1 'polypeptide(L)'
;LTLYGVEASPRTHESQAQDRVHSADVFHTFRQLDLLLPKLARGSLSAGDKDHACSVKNRLWKLLSPARLASRADRSSWLESYLRHLEEMGVSEEMQARALVLQLWATQGNMGPTAFWLLLFLLKNPEALAAVRAELKHTVWQAEQPVSQMTTLPQKILDSMPVLDSVL
;
A
#
# COMPACT_ATOMS: atom_id res chain seq x y z
N LEU A 1 2.63 -0.07 -4.08
CA LEU A 1 1.50 -0.95 -4.50
C LEU A 1 2.01 -2.36 -4.80
N THR A 2 2.70 -3.01 -3.85
CA THR A 2 3.32 -4.34 -4.07
C THR A 2 2.30 -5.39 -4.52
N LEU A 3 1.04 -5.26 -4.10
CA LEU A 3 -0.04 -6.17 -4.48
C LEU A 3 -0.42 -6.09 -5.97
N TYR A 4 -0.30 -4.91 -6.59
CA TYR A 4 -0.85 -4.61 -7.91
C TYR A 4 0.19 -4.63 -9.04
N GLY A 5 1.40 -5.13 -8.76
CA GLY A 5 2.48 -5.21 -9.73
C GLY A 5 3.19 -3.89 -10.00
N VAL A 6 4.19 -3.96 -10.87
CA VAL A 6 5.10 -2.88 -11.30
C VAL A 6 4.96 -2.62 -12.79
N GLU A 7 5.51 -1.51 -13.27
CA GLU A 7 5.45 -1.14 -14.70
C GLU A 7 6.14 -2.17 -15.59
N ALA A 8 7.33 -2.67 -15.21
CA ALA A 8 8.07 -3.65 -16.00
C ALA A 8 8.95 -4.56 -15.13
N SER A 9 9.17 -5.78 -15.64
CA SER A 9 10.12 -6.76 -15.13
C SER A 9 10.84 -7.40 -16.32
N PRO A 10 12.18 -7.24 -16.47
CA PRO A 10 13.13 -6.63 -15.54
C PRO A 10 12.93 -5.11 -15.33
N ARG A 11 13.28 -4.60 -14.15
CA ARG A 11 13.13 -3.18 -13.79
C ARG A 11 14.17 -2.31 -14.49
N THR A 12 13.72 -1.24 -15.14
CA THR A 12 14.55 -0.16 -15.70
C THR A 12 14.38 1.14 -14.91
N HIS A 13 15.32 2.07 -15.03
CA HIS A 13 15.22 3.39 -14.37
C HIS A 13 13.94 4.15 -14.79
N GLU A 14 13.56 4.04 -16.06
CA GLU A 14 12.33 4.65 -16.60
C GLU A 14 11.08 4.00 -16.01
N SER A 15 11.01 2.67 -15.96
CA SER A 15 9.88 1.95 -15.37
C SER A 15 9.67 2.31 -13.89
N GLN A 16 10.76 2.48 -13.13
CA GLN A 16 10.71 2.91 -11.73
C GLN A 16 10.27 4.37 -11.57
N ALA A 17 10.67 5.26 -12.49
CA ALA A 17 10.20 6.64 -12.51
C ALA A 17 8.69 6.69 -12.79
N GLN A 18 8.22 5.90 -13.76
CA GLN A 18 6.81 5.79 -14.09
C GLN A 18 6.00 5.22 -12.93
N ASP A 19 6.48 4.17 -12.26
CA ASP A 19 5.83 3.62 -11.07
C ASP A 19 5.76 4.64 -9.91
N ARG A 20 6.78 5.49 -9.73
CA ARG A 20 6.73 6.56 -8.72
C ARG A 20 5.64 7.58 -9.05
N VAL A 21 5.53 8.02 -10.30
CA VAL A 21 4.47 8.96 -10.73
C VAL A 21 3.09 8.31 -10.60
N HIS A 22 2.93 7.09 -11.09
CA HIS A 22 1.66 6.36 -11.04
C HIS A 22 1.21 6.07 -9.60
N SER A 23 2.11 5.59 -8.75
CA SER A 23 1.76 5.29 -7.35
C SER A 23 1.48 6.55 -6.52
N ALA A 24 2.18 7.67 -6.79
CA ALA A 24 1.84 8.97 -6.19
C ALA A 24 0.44 9.42 -6.60
N ASP A 25 0.08 9.24 -7.86
CA ASP A 25 -1.23 9.60 -8.39
C ASP A 25 -2.36 8.74 -7.77
N VAL A 26 -2.14 7.43 -7.64
CA VAL A 26 -3.04 6.53 -6.90
C VAL A 26 -3.16 6.98 -5.45
N PHE A 27 -2.05 7.26 -4.76
CA PHE A 27 -2.04 7.70 -3.37
C PHE A 27 -2.83 9.00 -3.15
N HIS A 28 -2.54 10.05 -3.92
CA HIS A 28 -3.21 11.33 -3.77
C HIS A 28 -4.70 11.25 -4.07
N THR A 29 -5.09 10.43 -5.07
CA THR A 29 -6.51 10.20 -5.37
C THR A 29 -7.19 9.39 -4.25
N PHE A 30 -6.54 8.33 -3.77
CA PHE A 30 -7.03 7.50 -2.67
C PHE A 30 -7.22 8.30 -1.38
N ARG A 31 -6.27 9.17 -1.02
CA ARG A 31 -6.35 10.03 0.17
C ARG A 31 -7.58 10.94 0.14
N GLN A 32 -7.99 11.44 -1.01
CA GLN A 32 -9.22 12.25 -1.14
C GLN A 32 -10.45 11.42 -0.77
N LEU A 33 -10.54 10.17 -1.22
CA LEU A 33 -11.63 9.27 -0.85
C LEU A 33 -11.59 8.91 0.64
N ASP A 34 -10.40 8.58 1.16
CA ASP A 34 -10.21 8.15 2.55
C ASP A 34 -10.67 9.21 3.56
N LEU A 35 -10.37 10.49 3.29
CA LEU A 35 -10.83 11.62 4.12
C LEU A 35 -12.36 11.78 4.14
N LEU A 36 -13.05 11.35 3.07
CA LEU A 36 -14.50 11.42 2.97
C LEU A 36 -15.21 10.18 3.53
N LEU A 37 -14.49 9.07 3.73
CA LEU A 37 -15.10 7.80 4.15
C LEU A 37 -15.95 7.90 5.43
N PRO A 38 -15.54 8.60 6.49
CA PRO A 38 -16.38 8.74 7.68
C PRO A 38 -17.72 9.44 7.40
N LYS A 39 -17.73 10.47 6.53
CA LYS A 39 -18.96 11.15 6.12
C LYS A 39 -19.79 10.28 5.19
N LEU A 40 -19.13 9.53 4.30
CA LEU A 40 -19.77 8.61 3.36
C LEU A 40 -20.50 7.48 4.11
N ALA A 41 -19.84 6.87 5.10
CA ALA A 41 -20.42 5.81 5.92
C ALA A 41 -21.63 6.28 6.74
N ARG A 42 -21.64 7.55 7.18
CA ARG A 42 -22.76 8.16 7.91
C ARG A 42 -23.82 8.79 7.03
N GLY A 43 -23.66 8.76 5.70
CA GLY A 43 -24.60 9.40 4.76
C GLY A 43 -24.66 10.94 4.87
N SER A 44 -23.62 11.57 5.44
CA SER A 44 -23.63 13.01 5.79
C SER A 44 -22.83 13.88 4.81
N LEU A 45 -22.68 13.45 3.55
CA LEU A 45 -21.98 14.21 2.51
C LEU A 45 -22.86 15.36 2.02
N SER A 46 -22.27 16.55 1.89
CA SER A 46 -22.88 17.67 1.17
C SER A 46 -23.05 17.34 -0.32
N ALA A 47 -23.82 18.13 -1.07
CA ALA A 47 -23.93 17.94 -2.53
C ALA A 47 -22.55 18.00 -3.21
N GLY A 48 -21.72 19.00 -2.87
CA GLY A 48 -20.36 19.13 -3.39
C GLY A 48 -19.46 17.95 -2.98
N ASP A 49 -19.57 17.47 -1.74
CA ASP A 49 -18.80 16.29 -1.29
C ASP A 49 -19.22 15.03 -2.06
N LYS A 50 -20.50 14.89 -2.44
CA LYS A 50 -20.98 13.75 -3.26
C LYS A 50 -20.40 13.80 -4.67
N ASP A 51 -20.43 14.96 -5.31
CA ASP A 51 -19.87 15.14 -6.66
C ASP A 51 -18.36 14.88 -6.66
N HIS A 52 -17.67 15.41 -5.65
CA HIS A 52 -16.24 15.16 -5.47
C HIS A 52 -15.95 13.67 -5.23
N ALA A 53 -16.67 13.01 -4.32
CA ALA A 53 -16.52 11.57 -4.07
C ALA A 53 -16.79 10.73 -5.32
N CYS A 54 -17.78 11.11 -6.14
CA CYS A 54 -18.07 10.45 -7.42
C CYS A 54 -16.90 10.58 -8.39
N SER A 55 -16.36 11.80 -8.56
CA SER A 55 -15.19 12.05 -9.42
C SER A 55 -13.97 11.25 -8.97
N VAL A 56 -13.67 11.24 -7.67
CA VAL A 56 -12.54 10.50 -7.09
C VAL A 56 -12.72 8.99 -7.29
N LYS A 57 -13.92 8.44 -7.03
CA LYS A 57 -14.23 7.02 -7.27
C LYS A 57 -14.03 6.64 -8.74
N ASN A 58 -14.59 7.43 -9.67
CA ASN A 58 -14.44 7.19 -11.11
C ASN A 58 -12.98 7.16 -11.54
N ARG A 59 -12.16 8.05 -10.97
CA ARG A 59 -10.73 8.10 -11.23
C ARG A 59 -10.02 6.85 -10.70
N LEU A 60 -10.30 6.42 -9.47
CA LEU A 60 -9.73 5.21 -8.89
C LEU A 60 -10.13 3.94 -9.67
N TRP A 61 -11.41 3.84 -10.09
CA TRP A 61 -11.86 2.71 -10.92
C TRP A 61 -11.13 2.65 -12.26
N LYS A 62 -10.84 3.80 -12.87
CA LYS A 62 -10.01 3.84 -14.10
C LYS A 62 -8.56 3.46 -13.84
N LEU A 63 -7.98 3.89 -12.72
CA LEU A 63 -6.59 3.58 -12.36
C LEU A 63 -6.38 2.10 -12.03
N LEU A 64 -7.33 1.47 -11.34
CA LEU A 64 -7.28 0.08 -10.89
C LEU A 64 -8.15 -0.85 -11.76
N SER A 65 -8.45 -0.47 -13.00
CA SER A 65 -9.26 -1.34 -13.88
C SER A 65 -8.49 -2.63 -14.23
N PRO A 66 -9.20 -3.77 -14.40
CA PRO A 66 -8.56 -5.02 -14.83
C PRO A 66 -7.71 -4.84 -16.08
N ALA A 67 -8.20 -4.10 -17.08
CA ALA A 67 -7.45 -3.78 -18.29
C ALA A 67 -6.11 -3.06 -18.05
N ARG A 68 -6.05 -2.12 -17.08
CA ARG A 68 -4.78 -1.46 -16.72
C ARG A 68 -3.87 -2.35 -15.90
N LEU A 69 -4.44 -3.18 -15.04
CA LEU A 69 -3.65 -4.11 -14.23
C LEU A 69 -3.14 -5.30 -15.06
N ALA A 70 -3.77 -5.63 -16.18
CA ALA A 70 -3.33 -6.68 -17.10
C ALA A 70 -1.95 -6.43 -17.70
N SER A 71 -1.56 -5.17 -17.89
CA SER A 71 -0.25 -4.81 -18.45
C SER A 71 0.87 -4.72 -17.41
N ARG A 72 0.56 -4.85 -16.10
CA ARG A 72 1.55 -4.71 -15.03
C ARG A 72 2.28 -6.03 -14.81
N ALA A 73 3.60 -5.95 -14.64
CA ALA A 73 4.46 -7.08 -14.31
C ALA A 73 4.43 -7.39 -12.80
N ASP A 74 4.88 -8.59 -12.41
CA ASP A 74 5.04 -9.04 -11.01
C ASP A 74 3.80 -8.79 -10.12
N ARG A 75 2.61 -9.09 -10.64
CA ARG A 75 1.36 -9.02 -9.86
C ARG A 75 1.38 -10.07 -8.76
N SER A 76 0.83 -9.71 -7.58
CA SER A 76 0.80 -10.65 -6.47
C SER A 76 -0.15 -11.82 -6.73
N SER A 77 0.18 -13.01 -6.21
CA SER A 77 -0.71 -14.19 -6.26
C SER A 77 -2.08 -13.94 -5.61
N TRP A 78 -2.13 -13.06 -4.61
CA TRP A 78 -3.37 -12.58 -4.01
C TRP A 78 -4.26 -11.87 -5.04
N LEU A 79 -3.71 -10.91 -5.80
CA LEU A 79 -4.48 -10.16 -6.80
C LEU A 79 -4.96 -11.08 -7.92
N GLU A 80 -4.09 -11.94 -8.43
CA GLU A 80 -4.41 -12.91 -9.49
C GLU A 80 -5.55 -13.84 -9.07
N SER A 81 -5.49 -14.35 -7.84
CA SER A 81 -6.53 -15.24 -7.30
C SER A 81 -7.84 -14.49 -7.07
N TYR A 82 -7.78 -13.24 -6.62
CA TYR A 82 -8.95 -12.40 -6.41
C TYR A 82 -9.65 -12.02 -7.72
N LEU A 83 -8.90 -11.63 -8.75
CA LEU A 83 -9.43 -11.33 -10.08
C LEU A 83 -10.12 -12.56 -10.69
N ARG A 84 -9.44 -13.72 -10.69
CA ARG A 84 -10.01 -14.98 -11.17
C ARG A 84 -11.28 -15.36 -10.42
N HIS A 85 -11.31 -15.19 -9.09
CA HIS A 85 -12.52 -15.45 -8.31
C HIS A 85 -13.69 -14.54 -8.73
N LEU A 86 -13.44 -13.26 -9.02
CA LEU A 86 -14.48 -12.35 -9.51
C LEU A 86 -14.94 -12.74 -10.93
N GLU A 87 -14.03 -13.16 -11.80
CA GLU A 87 -14.36 -13.66 -13.14
C GLU A 87 -15.21 -14.93 -13.09
N GLU A 88 -14.86 -15.89 -12.23
CA GLU A 88 -15.63 -17.13 -12.01
C GLU A 88 -17.06 -16.86 -11.50
N MET A 89 -17.25 -15.78 -10.73
CA MET A 89 -18.58 -15.31 -10.30
C MET A 89 -19.34 -14.53 -11.38
N GLY A 90 -18.75 -14.30 -12.56
CA GLY A 90 -19.36 -13.53 -13.64
C GLY A 90 -19.42 -12.02 -13.36
N VAL A 91 -18.54 -11.50 -12.50
CA VAL A 91 -18.50 -10.06 -12.17
C VAL A 91 -17.90 -9.29 -13.34
N SER A 92 -18.61 -8.25 -13.82
CA SER A 92 -18.13 -7.40 -14.91
C SER A 92 -16.83 -6.66 -14.55
N GLU A 93 -15.98 -6.36 -15.53
CA GLU A 93 -14.72 -5.64 -15.30
C GLU A 93 -14.92 -4.29 -14.57
N GLU A 94 -16.03 -3.59 -14.84
CA GLU A 94 -16.36 -2.36 -14.12
C GLU A 94 -16.54 -2.63 -12.63
N MET A 95 -17.30 -3.68 -12.27
CA MET A 95 -17.53 -4.03 -10.87
C MET A 95 -16.26 -4.62 -10.23
N GLN A 96 -15.41 -5.31 -10.99
CA GLN A 96 -14.09 -5.74 -10.53
C GLN A 96 -13.23 -4.53 -10.14
N ALA A 97 -13.19 -3.47 -10.97
CA ALA A 97 -12.48 -2.24 -10.62
C ALA A 97 -12.99 -1.61 -9.31
N ARG A 98 -14.31 -1.64 -9.07
CA ARG A 98 -14.90 -1.20 -7.80
C ARG A 98 -14.45 -2.07 -6.62
N ALA A 99 -14.47 -3.39 -6.81
CA ALA A 99 -14.02 -4.36 -5.81
C ALA A 99 -12.52 -4.19 -5.49
N LEU A 100 -11.69 -3.90 -6.48
CA LEU A 100 -10.25 -3.65 -6.31
C LEU A 100 -9.97 -2.35 -5.56
N VAL A 101 -10.77 -1.30 -5.77
CA VAL A 101 -10.68 -0.06 -4.97
C VAL A 101 -11.09 -0.30 -3.52
N LEU A 102 -12.09 -1.16 -3.27
CA LEU A 102 -12.41 -1.60 -1.91
C LEU A 102 -11.23 -2.35 -1.27
N GLN A 103 -10.58 -3.25 -2.01
CA GLN A 103 -9.39 -3.95 -1.52
C GLN A 103 -8.20 -3.02 -1.31
N LEU A 104 -8.05 -1.97 -2.12
CA LEU A 104 -7.02 -0.96 -1.92
C LEU A 104 -7.21 -0.29 -0.56
N TRP A 105 -8.44 0.09 -0.23
CA TRP A 105 -8.75 0.66 1.07
C TRP A 105 -8.50 -0.34 2.21
N ALA A 106 -9.02 -1.57 2.09
CA ALA A 106 -8.90 -2.60 3.12
C ALA A 106 -7.44 -2.96 3.42
N THR A 107 -6.59 -3.01 2.39
CA THR A 107 -5.20 -3.44 2.54
C THR A 107 -4.25 -2.30 2.85
N GLN A 108 -4.52 -1.07 2.39
CA GLN A 108 -3.58 0.06 2.52
C GLN A 108 -4.01 1.13 3.53
N GLY A 109 -5.27 1.15 3.97
CA GLY A 109 -5.81 2.21 4.81
C GLY A 109 -5.17 2.34 6.19
N ASN A 110 -4.62 1.25 6.74
CA ASN A 110 -4.15 1.20 8.13
C ASN A 110 -2.64 1.33 8.28
N MET A 111 -1.84 0.77 7.36
CA MET A 111 -0.38 0.70 7.51
C MET A 111 0.28 2.08 7.62
N GLY A 112 -0.15 3.05 6.81
CA GLY A 112 0.40 4.41 6.84
C GLY A 112 0.15 5.12 8.18
N PRO A 113 -1.11 5.22 8.65
CA PRO A 113 -1.41 5.76 9.98
C PRO A 113 -0.71 5.05 11.14
N THR A 114 -0.61 3.72 11.11
CA THR A 114 0.13 2.96 12.14
C THR A 114 1.60 3.35 12.17
N ALA A 115 2.28 3.39 11.02
CA ALA A 115 3.68 3.80 10.94
C ALA A 115 3.88 5.26 11.36
N PHE A 116 2.94 6.15 11.04
CA PHE A 116 2.97 7.55 11.48
C PHE A 116 3.02 7.65 13.01
N TRP A 117 2.12 6.95 13.71
CA TRP A 117 2.08 7.00 15.18
C TRP A 117 3.30 6.35 15.80
N LEU A 118 3.72 5.19 15.30
CA LEU A 118 4.94 4.53 15.76
C LEU A 118 6.17 5.45 15.67
N LEU A 119 6.39 6.08 14.51
CA LEU A 119 7.51 7.00 14.32
C LEU A 119 7.38 8.25 15.19
N LEU A 120 6.18 8.80 15.35
CA LEU A 120 5.94 9.94 16.23
C LEU A 120 6.30 9.61 17.68
N PHE A 121 5.81 8.48 18.22
CA PHE A 121 6.10 8.09 19.59
C PHE A 121 7.59 7.80 19.80
N LEU A 122 8.26 7.16 18.84
CA LEU A 122 9.71 6.96 18.92
C LEU A 122 10.46 8.31 18.91
N LEU A 123 10.12 9.24 18.02
CA LEU A 123 10.76 10.56 17.97
C LEU A 123 10.51 11.39 19.24
N LYS A 124 9.42 11.14 19.96
CA LYS A 124 9.09 11.80 21.22
C LYS A 124 9.68 11.13 22.45
N ASN A 125 10.18 9.89 22.34
CA ASN A 125 10.75 9.11 23.44
C ASN A 125 12.16 8.63 23.08
N PRO A 126 13.20 9.42 23.40
CA PRO A 126 14.59 9.13 23.00
C PRO A 126 15.11 7.76 23.47
N GLU A 127 14.68 7.30 24.65
CA GLU A 127 15.03 5.97 25.17
C GLU A 127 14.48 4.85 24.30
N ALA A 128 13.18 4.89 23.98
CA ALA A 128 12.54 3.91 23.11
C ALA A 128 13.18 3.92 21.70
N LEU A 129 13.46 5.11 21.15
CA LEU A 129 14.16 5.23 19.87
C LEU A 129 15.58 4.65 19.92
N ALA A 130 16.32 4.87 21.01
CA ALA A 130 17.65 4.30 21.19
C ALA A 130 17.60 2.76 21.26
N ALA A 131 16.62 2.20 21.98
CA ALA A 131 16.42 0.76 22.09
C ALA A 131 16.10 0.12 20.72
N VAL A 132 15.15 0.68 19.97
CA VAL A 132 14.80 0.19 18.62
C VAL A 132 16.00 0.31 17.66
N ARG A 133 16.76 1.41 17.71
CA ARG A 133 17.96 1.57 16.88
C ARG A 133 19.05 0.56 17.24
N ALA A 134 19.21 0.24 18.52
CA ALA A 134 20.19 -0.74 18.98
C ALA A 134 19.82 -2.15 18.49
N GLU A 135 18.55 -2.53 18.60
CA GLU A 135 18.04 -3.81 18.07
C GLU A 135 18.22 -3.90 16.56
N LEU A 136 17.78 -2.89 15.80
CA LEU A 136 17.96 -2.87 14.34
C LEU A 136 19.43 -2.98 13.93
N LYS A 137 20.34 -2.26 14.60
CA LYS A 137 21.78 -2.37 14.32
C LYS A 137 22.29 -3.78 14.60
N HIS A 138 21.91 -4.40 15.71
CA HIS A 138 22.35 -5.74 16.06
C HIS A 138 21.86 -6.77 15.03
N THR A 139 20.58 -6.76 14.68
CA THR A 139 19.98 -7.77 13.80
C THR A 139 20.35 -7.57 12.33
N VAL A 140 20.47 -6.32 11.87
CA VAL A 140 20.80 -5.99 10.47
C VAL A 140 22.32 -6.05 10.20
N TRP A 141 23.18 -5.72 11.18
CA TRP A 141 24.64 -5.77 10.98
C TRP A 141 25.24 -7.17 11.19
N GLN A 142 24.52 -8.09 11.85
CA GLN A 142 24.87 -9.51 11.85
C GLN A 142 24.53 -10.21 10.54
N ALA A 143 23.65 -9.65 9.71
CA ALA A 143 23.49 -10.11 8.35
C ALA A 143 24.69 -9.61 7.53
N GLU A 144 25.43 -10.54 6.93
CA GLU A 144 26.78 -10.37 6.36
C GLU A 144 26.93 -9.33 5.22
N GLN A 145 25.91 -8.53 4.93
CA GLN A 145 25.87 -7.57 3.82
C GLN A 145 25.55 -6.14 4.32
N PRO A 146 26.19 -5.10 3.76
CA PRO A 146 25.79 -3.71 4.00
C PRO A 146 24.32 -3.50 3.61
N VAL A 147 23.58 -2.69 4.37
CA VAL A 147 22.17 -2.35 4.09
C VAL A 147 21.96 -1.88 2.64
N SER A 148 22.95 -1.20 2.05
CA SER A 148 22.93 -0.74 0.65
C SER A 148 23.00 -1.85 -0.41
N GLN A 149 23.34 -3.08 -0.04
CA GLN A 149 23.46 -4.24 -0.94
C GLN A 149 22.43 -5.34 -0.66
N MET A 150 21.66 -5.25 0.42
CA MET A 150 20.56 -6.17 0.70
C MET A 150 19.43 -5.98 -0.31
N THR A 151 19.29 -6.93 -1.23
CA THR A 151 18.14 -7.02 -2.15
C THR A 151 16.91 -7.62 -1.47
N THR A 152 17.10 -8.35 -0.36
CA THR A 152 16.03 -8.97 0.43
C THR A 152 16.38 -8.91 1.92
N LEU A 153 15.38 -8.64 2.77
CA LEU A 153 15.48 -8.73 4.22
C LEU A 153 14.94 -10.10 4.65
N PRO A 154 15.77 -11.02 5.19
CA PRO A 154 15.32 -12.34 5.59
C PRO A 154 14.18 -12.31 6.62
N GLN A 155 13.17 -13.17 6.43
CA GLN A 155 12.03 -13.28 7.35
C GLN A 155 12.47 -13.55 8.80
N LYS A 156 13.50 -14.38 8.99
CA LYS A 156 14.05 -14.68 10.31
C LYS A 156 14.54 -13.43 11.07
N ILE A 157 15.02 -12.41 10.36
CA ILE A 157 15.41 -11.12 10.95
C ILE A 157 14.16 -10.38 11.41
N LEU A 158 13.09 -10.37 10.61
CA LEU A 158 11.80 -9.77 10.96
C LEU A 158 11.16 -10.47 12.17
N ASP A 159 11.29 -11.80 12.27
CA ASP A 159 10.75 -12.60 13.39
C ASP A 159 11.56 -12.44 14.69
N SER A 160 12.67 -11.71 14.67
CA SER A 160 13.61 -11.56 15.80
C SER A 160 13.78 -10.09 16.22
N MET A 161 12.67 -9.35 16.35
CA MET A 161 12.68 -7.94 16.76
C MET A 161 11.77 -7.68 17.98
N PRO A 162 12.03 -8.29 19.16
CA PRO A 162 11.16 -8.17 20.34
C PRO A 162 10.96 -6.73 20.85
N VAL A 163 11.94 -5.84 20.68
CA VAL A 163 11.80 -4.42 21.07
C VAL A 163 10.88 -3.71 20.09
N LEU A 164 11.04 -3.91 18.78
CA LEU A 164 10.12 -3.37 17.77
C LEU A 164 8.70 -3.93 17.95
N ASP A 165 8.56 -5.22 18.25
CA ASP A 165 7.27 -5.88 18.51
C ASP A 165 6.57 -5.30 19.75
N SER A 166 7.34 -4.88 20.76
CA SER A 166 6.79 -4.21 21.95
C SER A 166 6.34 -2.77 21.69
N VAL A 167 6.85 -2.11 20.64
CA VAL A 167 6.51 -0.72 20.30
C VAL A 167 5.32 -0.64 19.34
N LEU A 168 5.11 -1.67 18.52
CA LEU A 168 4.03 -1.77 17.53
C LEU A 168 2.68 -2.13 18.17
#